data_AF-A0A377DX41-F1
#
_entry.id   AF-A0A377DX41-F1
#
_cell.length_a   1.000
_cell.length_b   1.000
_cell.length_c   1.000
_cell.angle_alpha   90.00
_cell.angle_beta   90.00
_cell.angle_gamma   90.00
#
_symmetry.space_group_name_H-M   'P 1'
#
loop_
_entity.id
_entity.type
_entity.pdbx_description
1 polymer ?
#
loop_
_entity_poly.entity_id
_entity_poly.type
_entity_poly.pdbx_seq_one_letter_code
_entity_poly.pdbx_strand_id
1 'polypeptide(L)' 'MKKLTTRKDDQEETVRKRLVEYHQMTAPLIGYYSKEAEAGNTKYAKVDGTKPVAEVRADLEKILG' A
#
# COMPACT_ATOMS: atom_id res chain seq x y z
N MET A 1 -13.18 -2.65 -30.95
CA MET A 1 -12.41 -3.30 -29.87
C MET A 1 -11.22 -2.43 -29.50
N LYS A 2 -11.08 -2.03 -28.23
CA LYS A 2 -9.85 -1.34 -27.76
C LYS A 2 -8.74 -2.38 -27.58
N LYS A 3 -7.53 -2.07 -28.04
CA LYS A 3 -6.34 -2.91 -27.85
C LYS A 3 -5.88 -2.81 -26.39
N LEU A 4 -5.50 -3.93 -25.79
CA LEU A 4 -4.90 -3.94 -24.47
C LEU A 4 -3.51 -3.28 -24.54
N THR A 5 -3.19 -2.45 -23.56
CA THR A 5 -1.89 -1.77 -23.43
C THR A 5 -1.40 -1.93 -22.00
N THR A 6 -0.10 -2.19 -21.84
CA THR A 6 0.60 -2.14 -20.55
C THR A 6 1.30 -0.80 -20.40
N ARG A 7 1.50 -0.34 -19.16
CA ARG A 7 2.31 0.86 -18.93
C ARG A 7 3.78 0.53 -19.15
N LYS A 8 4.56 1.55 -19.50
CA LYS A 8 6.00 1.40 -19.76
C LYS A 8 6.78 0.97 -18.52
N ASP A 9 6.29 1.29 -17.32
CA ASP A 9 6.92 1.02 -16.02
C ASP A 9 6.49 -0.29 -15.37
N ASP A 10 5.58 -1.05 -15.98
CA ASP A 10 5.15 -2.38 -15.51
C ASP A 10 6.07 -3.51 -16.03
N GLN A 11 7.26 -3.17 -16.52
CA GLN A 11 8.31 -4.15 -16.88
C GLN A 11 8.98 -4.69 -15.62
N GLU A 12 9.31 -5.99 -15.60
CA GLU A 12 9.84 -6.67 -14.41
C GLU A 12 11.05 -5.96 -13.79
N GLU A 13 12.00 -5.52 -14.62
CA GLU A 13 13.19 -4.80 -14.16
C GLU A 13 12.82 -3.51 -13.40
N THR A 14 11.86 -2.75 -13.93
CA THR A 14 11.37 -1.52 -13.31
C THR A 14 10.62 -1.81 -12.01
N VAL A 15 9.82 -2.87 -11.98
CA VAL A 15 9.09 -3.31 -10.78
C VAL A 15 10.07 -3.74 -9.68
N ARG A 16 11.10 -4.51 -10.00
CA ARG A 16 12.14 -4.93 -9.04
C ARG A 16 12.90 -3.72 -8.47
N LYS A 17 13.29 -2.76 -9.32
CA LYS A 17 13.93 -1.51 -8.89
C LYS A 17 13.05 -0.72 -7.93
N ARG A 18 11.77 -0.53 -8.28
CA ARG A 18 10.78 0.14 -7.41
C ARG A 18 10.55 -0.58 -6.08
N LEU A 19 10.62 -1.91 -6.07
CA LEU A 19 10.48 -2.68 -4.83
C LEU A 19 11.67 -2.43 -3.90
N VAL A 20 12.89 -2.33 -4.43
CA VAL A 20 14.07 -1.95 -3.65
C VAL A 20 13.93 -0.53 -3.09
N GLU A 21 13.55 0.43 -3.93
CA GLU A 21 13.34 1.83 -3.51
C GLU A 21 12.24 1.96 -2.44
N TYR A 22 11.15 1.18 -2.58
CA TYR A 22 10.09 1.11 -1.57
C TYR A 22 10.67 0.70 -0.20
N HIS A 23 11.47 -0.36 -0.14
CA HIS A 23 12.06 -0.81 1.13
C HIS A 23 13.07 0.18 1.71
N GLN A 24 13.81 0.91 0.86
CA GLN A 24 14.80 1.89 1.30
C GLN A 24 14.19 3.19 1.81
N MET A 25 13.16 3.71 1.13
CA MET A 25 12.67 5.07 1.36
C MET A 25 11.23 5.13 1.86
N THR A 26 10.38 4.18 1.48
CA THR A 26 8.94 4.25 1.76
C THR A 26 8.53 3.40 2.97
N ALA A 27 9.10 2.20 3.12
CA ALA A 27 8.81 1.31 4.26
C ALA A 27 9.09 1.94 5.64
N PRO A 28 10.12 2.80 5.84
CA PRO A 28 10.32 3.50 7.11
C PRO A 28 9.13 4.37 7.55
N LEU A 29 8.30 4.85 6.61
CA LEU A 29 7.11 5.65 6.91
C LEU A 29 6.07 4.89 7.72
N ILE A 30 6.05 3.55 7.63
CA ILE A 30 5.21 2.70 8.50
C ILE A 30 5.57 2.96 9.96
N GLY A 31 6.85 2.88 10.31
CA GLY A 31 7.31 3.12 11.68
C GLY A 31 7.08 4.56 12.14
N TYR A 32 7.24 5.53 11.23
CA TYR A 32 6.93 6.93 11.51
C TYR A 32 5.45 7.13 11.88
N TYR A 33 4.52 6.69 11.03
CA TYR A 33 3.08 6.90 11.29
C TYR A 33 2.52 6.01 12.41
N SER A 34 3.12 4.84 12.68
CA SER A 34 2.79 4.07 13.88
C SER A 34 3.10 4.86 15.16
N LYS A 35 4.26 5.54 15.22
CA LYS A 35 4.62 6.39 16.37
C LYS A 35 3.72 7.60 16.51
N GLU A 36 3.34 8.23 15.39
CA GLU A 36 2.36 9.32 15.41
C GLU A 36 1.01 8.86 15.96
N ALA A 37 0.60 7.62 15.67
CA ALA A 37 -0.63 7.06 16.23
C ALA A 37 -0.50 6.74 17.73
N GLU A 38 0.65 6.21 18.17
CA GLU A 38 0.96 6.01 19.61
C GLU A 38 0.97 7.33 20.38
N ALA A 39 1.45 8.41 19.75
CA ALA A 39 1.41 9.76 20.30
C ALA A 39 0.00 10.39 20.29
N GLY A 40 -0.99 9.74 19.68
CA GLY A 40 -2.36 10.23 19.57
C GLY A 40 -2.58 11.28 18.48
N ASN A 41 -1.60 11.51 17.60
CA ASN A 41 -1.69 12.52 16.53
C ASN A 41 -2.52 12.04 15.33
N THR A 42 -2.66 10.72 15.17
CA THR A 42 -3.44 10.13 14.07
C THR A 42 -3.98 8.75 14.43
N LYS A 43 -4.87 8.21 13.59
CA LYS A 43 -5.26 6.80 13.64
C LYS A 43 -4.46 6.03 12.60
N TYR A 44 -3.85 4.92 13.01
CA TYR A 44 -3.13 4.02 12.12
C TYR A 44 -3.79 2.64 12.12
N ALA A 45 -3.99 2.07 10.93
CA ALA A 45 -4.53 0.73 10.76
C ALA A 45 -3.81 -0.02 9.63
N LYS A 46 -3.49 -1.29 9.86
CA LYS A 46 -2.90 -2.19 8.86
C LYS A 46 -3.97 -3.14 8.35
N VAL A 47 -4.06 -3.27 7.02
CA VAL A 47 -4.95 -4.22 6.34
C VAL A 47 -4.15 -5.27 5.58
N ASP A 48 -4.70 -6.47 5.44
CA ASP A 48 -4.13 -7.52 4.60
C ASP A 48 -4.56 -7.31 3.14
N GLY A 49 -3.63 -6.82 2.33
CA GLY A 49 -3.85 -6.53 0.92
C GLY A 49 -3.85 -7.76 0.00
N THR A 50 -3.67 -8.97 0.51
CA THR A 50 -3.64 -10.21 -0.30
C THR A 50 -5.03 -10.82 -0.52
N LYS A 51 -6.04 -10.34 0.22
CA LYS A 51 -7.42 -10.79 0.14
C LYS A 51 -8.13 -10.31 -1.14
N PRO A 52 -9.28 -10.90 -1.51
CA PRO A 52 -10.15 -10.37 -2.56
C PRO A 52 -10.53 -8.91 -2.32
N VAL A 53 -10.68 -8.13 -3.40
CA VAL A 53 -10.97 -6.68 -3.34
C VAL A 53 -12.19 -6.36 -2.47
N ALA A 54 -13.25 -7.19 -2.54
CA ALA A 54 -14.45 -6.99 -1.74
C ALA A 54 -14.19 -7.14 -0.23
N GLU A 55 -13.32 -8.06 0.17
CA GLU A 55 -12.96 -8.27 1.59
C GLU A 55 -12.07 -7.14 2.10
N VAL A 56 -11.08 -6.71 1.32
CA VAL A 56 -10.24 -5.55 1.69
C VAL A 56 -11.09 -4.30 1.86
N ARG A 57 -12.06 -4.09 0.97
CA ARG A 57 -13.03 -2.99 1.09
C ARG A 57 -13.85 -3.09 2.37
N ALA A 58 -14.40 -4.26 2.68
CA ALA A 58 -15.19 -4.46 3.90
C ALA A 58 -14.35 -4.24 5.16
N ASP A 59 -13.08 -4.66 5.17
CA ASP A 59 -12.16 -4.41 6.28
C ASP A 59 -11.87 -2.90 6.44
N LEU A 60 -11.74 -2.15 5.35
CA LEU A 60 -11.61 -0.69 5.39
C LEU A 60 -12.89 0.01 5.89
N GLU A 61 -14.08 -0.46 5.48
CA GLU A 61 -15.37 0.08 5.95
C GLU A 61 -15.51 -0.07 7.47
N LYS A 62 -15.03 -1.17 8.06
CA LYS A 62 -15.01 -1.37 9.53
C LYS A 62 -14.03 -0.46 10.27
N ILE A 63 -12.96 -0.02 9.62
CA ILE A 63 -11.92 0.84 10.22
C ILE A 63 -12.38 2.31 10.21
N LEU A 64 -13.08 2.73 9.16
CA LEU A 64 -13.45 4.11 8.91
C LEU A 64 -14.90 4.47 9.32
N GLY A 65 -15.79 3.47 9.35
CA GLY A 65 -17.18 3.62 9.84
C GLY A 65 -17.27 3.65 11.35
#